data_AF-A0A382EF72-F1
#
_entry.id   AF-A0A382EF72-F1
#
_cell.length_a   1.000
_cell.length_b   1.000
_cell.length_c   1.000
_cell.angle_alpha   90.00
_cell.angle_beta   90.00
_cell.angle_gamma   90.00
#
_symmetry.space_group_name_H-M   'P 1'
#
loop_
_entity.id
_entity.type
_entity.pdbx_description
1 polymer ?
#
loop_
_entity_poly.entity_id
_entity_poly.type
_entity_poly.pdbx_seq_one_letter_code
_entity_poly.pdbx_strand_id
1 'polypeptide(L)' 'MTQKFEYVWLDGYRPTQSLRSKVKVNDHADIWAFDGSSTQQA' A
#
# COMPACT_ATOMS: atom_id res chain seq x y z
N MET A 1 18.24 -12.43 3.58
CA MET A 1 17.84 -12.22 4.98
C MET A 1 16.49 -11.58 4.89
N THR A 2 15.47 -12.30 5.35
CA THR A 2 14.09 -11.88 5.14
C THR A 2 13.71 -10.79 6.13
N GLN A 3 13.14 -9.71 5.63
CA GLN A 3 12.76 -8.51 6.37
C GLN A 3 11.25 -8.24 6.21
N LYS A 4 10.69 -7.48 7.15
CA LYS A 4 9.31 -6.97 7.06
C LYS A 4 9.33 -5.57 6.47
N PHE A 5 8.56 -5.35 5.42
CA PHE A 5 8.39 -4.06 4.76
C PHE A 5 6.94 -3.61 4.89
N GLU A 6 6.70 -2.45 5.49
CA GLU A 6 5.39 -1.81 5.49
C GLU A 6 5.31 -0.86 4.29
N TYR A 7 4.43 -1.19 3.35
CA TYR A 7 4.13 -0.36 2.19
C TYR A 7 3.00 0.58 2.57
N VAL A 8 3.21 1.88 2.38
CA VAL A 8 2.29 2.94 2.78
C VAL A 8 1.93 3.78 1.56
N TRP A 9 0.65 4.14 1.40
CA TRP A 9 0.16 4.99 0.30
C TRP A 9 -1.09 5.79 0.71
N LEU A 10 -1.47 6.77 -0.12
CA LEU A 10 -2.71 7.52 0.02
C LEU A 10 -3.81 6.93 -0.87
N ASP A 11 -5.03 6.86 -0.36
CA ASP A 11 -6.20 6.45 -1.13
C ASP A 11 -6.80 7.59 -1.99
N GLY A 12 -7.92 7.32 -2.66
CA GLY A 12 -8.61 8.24 -3.58
C GLY A 12 -9.74 9.06 -2.96
N TYR A 13 -9.97 8.99 -1.64
CA TYR A 13 -11.08 9.69 -1.01
C TYR A 13 -10.94 11.22 -1.12
N ARG A 14 -12.08 11.90 -1.26
CA ARG A 14 -12.18 13.37 -1.35
C ARG A 14 -13.16 13.91 -0.29
N PRO A 15 -12.93 15.12 0.25
CA PRO A 15 -11.85 16.06 -0.10
C PRO A 15 -10.49 15.66 0.48
N THR A 16 -10.47 14.78 1.48
CA THR A 16 -9.26 14.38 2.20
C THR A 16 -8.97 12.90 1.97
N GLN A 17 -7.74 12.60 1.57
CA GLN A 17 -7.25 11.24 1.41
C GLN A 17 -6.91 10.61 2.77
N SER A 18 -7.06 9.30 2.89
CA SER A 18 -6.63 8.54 4.07
C SER A 18 -5.39 7.69 3.76
N LEU A 19 -4.59 7.44 4.80
CA LEU A 19 -3.44 6.57 4.72
C LEU A 19 -3.87 5.09 4.67
N ARG A 20 -3.22 4.31 3.81
CA ARG A 20 -3.39 2.86 3.71
C ARG A 20 -2.02 2.20 3.88
N SER A 21 -2.00 1.00 4.44
CA SER A 21 -0.77 0.20 4.50
C SER A 21 -1.01 -1.29 4.35
N LYS A 22 0.05 -2.01 3.98
CA LYS A 22 0.11 -3.48 3.97
C LYS A 22 1.55 -3.94 4.18
N VAL A 23 1.72 -5.12 4.76
CA VAL A 23 3.04 -5.66 5.07
C VAL A 23 3.44 -6.73 4.07
N LYS A 24 4.68 -6.65 3.54
CA LYS A 24 5.35 -7.72 2.80
C LYS A 24 6.50 -8.28 3.62
N VAL A 25 6.69 -9.59 3.58
CA VAL A 25 7.90 -10.23 4.09
C VAL A 25 8.73 -10.64 2.88
N ASN A 26 9.91 -10.04 2.69
CA ASN A 26 10.76 -10.25 1.51
C ASN A 26 12.24 -10.02 1.85
N ASP A 27 13.17 -10.38 0.95
CA ASP A 27 14.60 -10.09 1.16
C ASP A 27 14.96 -8.63 0.86
N HIS A 28 14.25 -7.98 -0.07
CA HIS A 28 14.43 -6.57 -0.44
C HIS A 28 13.08 -5.90 -0.78
N ALA A 29 13.06 -4.57 -0.80
CA ALA A 29 11.91 -3.80 -1.22
C ALA A 29 11.75 -3.86 -2.76
N ASP A 30 10.52 -4.07 -3.22
CA ASP A 30 10.18 -4.22 -4.63
C ASP A 30 8.86 -3.51 -4.95
N ILE A 31 8.58 -3.28 -6.23
CA ILE A 31 7.30 -2.68 -6.62
C ILE A 31 6.18 -3.67 -6.30
N TRP A 32 5.11 -3.18 -5.68
CA TRP A 32 3.95 -3.97 -5.34
C TRP A 32 2.66 -3.25 -5.75
N ALA A 33 1.57 -4.00 -5.86
CA ALA A 33 0.27 -3.51 -6.28
C ALA A 33 -0.81 -3.90 -5.27
N PHE A 34 -1.89 -3.15 -5.20
CA PHE A 34 -3.06 -3.41 -4.37
C PHE A 34 -4.33 -3.31 -5.23
N ASP A 35 -5.44 -3.83 -4.73
CA ASP A 35 -6.74 -3.67 -5.37
C ASP A 35 -7.31 -2.27 -5.09
N GLY A 36 -7.44 -1.45 -6.15
CA GLY A 36 -7.91 -0.07 -6.06
C GLY A 36 -9.40 0.09 -5.77
N SER A 37 -10.21 -0.97 -5.92
CA SER A 37 -11.66 -0.91 -5.70
C SER A 37 -12.02 -0.56 -4.24
N SER A 38 -11.17 -0.99 -3.29
CA SER A 38 -11.34 -0.73 -1.85
C SER A 38 -10.78 0.62 -1.40
N THR A 39 -10.20 1.42 -2.31
CA THR A 39 -9.52 2.68 -1.98
C THR A 39 -9.99 3.86 -2.85
N GLN A 40 -11.07 3.71 -3.64
CA GLN A 40 -11.52 4.71 -4.62
C GLN A 40 -10.44 5.08 -5.66
N GLN A 41 -9.62 4.11 -6.04
CA GLN A 41 -8.56 4.27 -7.04
C GLN A 41 -8.77 3.38 -8.28
N ALA A 42 -9.99 2.86 -8.45
CA ALA A 42 -10.47 2.08 -9.59
C ALA A 42 -11.95 2.39 -9.85
#